data_AF-A0A2H5W944-F1
#
_entry.id   AF-A0A2H5W944-F1
#
_cell.length_a   1.000
_cell.length_b   1.000
_cell.length_c   1.000
_cell.angle_alpha   90.00
_cell.angle_beta   90.00
_cell.angle_gamma   90.00
#
_symmetry.space_group_name_H-M   'P 1'
#
loop_
_entity.id
_entity.type
_entity.pdbx_description
1 polymer ?
#
loop_
_entity_poly.entity_id
_entity_poly.type
_entity_poly.pdbx_seq_one_letter_code
_entity_poly.pdbx_strand_id
1 'polypeptide(L)'
;MRIGWWGGAFLIGWAWLLSWDRGPSVSPVAPSFASASVPEEAHACTGILQNSGTLQAVLTAVSRYKTTYVLLYSDDLGFSIESIEDPILLSLRVGVPVGTPAADLAQKYRLLRRVDYPGTVTALRQVLTDVLNRKIDAALLWAPLAGLLVLEMDPAHRLSMTPVADPAPPPAEFSSPPAPSADGPPSVAEAAARCRDAVQGVLEAYGVAPAELLTPSNPGTGVAVPSEPPPENLEEARRGWDVYQANCERCHGPDAISGGLAPDLRDRIRRLSYAEFFQTVLQGRVEKGMPAWRGILKADDVRLVYQYIRARSTGRLGPGRPS
;
A
#
# COMPACT_ATOMS: atom_id res chain seq x y z
N MET A 1 66.32 -44.44 -36.98
CA MET A 1 65.22 -45.44 -37.08
C MET A 1 64.00 -44.77 -37.69
N ARG A 2 63.28 -45.53 -38.50
CA ARG A 2 62.22 -45.12 -39.44
C ARG A 2 60.82 -45.23 -38.80
N ILE A 3 59.84 -44.53 -39.40
CA ILE A 3 58.36 -44.70 -39.32
C ILE A 3 57.70 -43.97 -38.13
N GLY A 4 56.58 -43.24 -38.23
CA GLY A 4 55.60 -42.93 -39.29
C GLY A 4 54.74 -41.71 -38.83
N TRP A 5 54.37 -40.76 -39.70
CA TRP A 5 53.21 -40.66 -40.61
C TRP A 5 51.92 -40.01 -40.02
N TRP A 6 51.67 -38.75 -40.46
CA TRP A 6 50.41 -38.09 -40.92
C TRP A 6 49.36 -37.44 -40.00
N GLY A 7 48.92 -36.25 -40.46
CA GLY A 7 47.70 -35.51 -40.09
C GLY A 7 47.98 -34.01 -39.90
N GLY A 8 48.03 -33.17 -40.95
CA GLY A 8 46.88 -32.38 -41.44
C GLY A 8 46.70 -31.10 -40.60
N ALA A 9 47.30 -29.94 -40.93
CA ALA A 9 46.96 -28.97 -41.98
C ALA A 9 45.75 -28.03 -41.66
N PHE A 10 45.98 -26.74 -41.95
CA PHE A 10 45.07 -25.57 -42.06
C PHE A 10 44.49 -24.99 -40.75
N LEU A 11 44.86 -23.79 -40.29
CA LEU A 11 44.67 -22.42 -40.83
C LEU A 11 43.21 -21.96 -40.89
N ILE A 12 43.03 -20.70 -40.44
CA ILE A 12 41.95 -19.73 -40.71
C ILE A 12 40.94 -19.56 -39.56
N GLY A 13 40.78 -18.31 -39.10
CA GLY A 13 39.45 -17.82 -38.73
C GLY A 13 39.30 -16.99 -37.45
N TRP A 14 40.08 -15.93 -37.27
CA TRP A 14 39.62 -14.79 -36.45
C TRP A 14 38.48 -14.07 -37.20
N ALA A 15 37.23 -14.45 -36.97
CA ALA A 15 36.05 -13.72 -37.47
C ALA A 15 34.74 -14.22 -36.82
N TRP A 16 34.54 -13.98 -35.51
CA TRP A 16 33.20 -14.08 -34.88
C TRP A 16 33.08 -13.09 -33.71
N LEU A 17 33.24 -11.80 -34.03
CA LEU A 17 32.69 -10.69 -33.26
C LEU A 17 31.82 -9.92 -34.26
N LEU A 18 30.54 -9.72 -33.91
CA LEU A 18 29.45 -9.08 -34.67
C LEU A 18 28.48 -10.03 -35.39
N SER A 19 27.65 -10.73 -34.61
CA SER A 19 26.29 -11.10 -35.03
C SER A 19 25.37 -11.21 -33.81
N TRP A 20 24.88 -10.05 -33.35
CA TRP A 20 23.80 -9.99 -32.37
C TRP A 20 22.49 -10.25 -33.13
N ASP A 21 22.04 -11.51 -33.13
CA ASP A 21 20.73 -11.85 -33.67
C ASP A 21 19.66 -11.13 -32.86
N ARG A 22 18.86 -10.33 -33.57
CA ARG A 22 17.67 -9.66 -33.06
C ARG A 22 16.60 -10.72 -32.84
N GLY A 23 16.48 -11.20 -31.60
CA GLY A 23 15.26 -11.86 -31.15
C GLY A 23 14.04 -10.96 -31.36
N PRO A 24 12.84 -11.51 -31.59
CA PRO A 24 11.65 -10.72 -31.85
C PRO A 24 11.42 -9.74 -30.70
N SER A 25 11.30 -8.46 -31.03
CA SER A 25 10.98 -7.39 -30.10
C SER A 25 9.62 -7.66 -29.46
N VAL A 26 9.62 -8.26 -28.28
CA VAL A 26 8.49 -8.18 -27.36
C VAL A 26 8.46 -6.75 -26.85
N SER A 27 7.64 -5.92 -27.48
CA SER A 27 7.22 -4.65 -26.90
C SER A 27 6.74 -4.93 -25.47
N PRO A 28 7.17 -4.16 -24.46
CA PRO A 28 6.55 -4.25 -23.15
C PRO A 28 5.10 -3.83 -23.33
N VAL A 29 4.20 -4.82 -23.36
CA VAL A 29 2.80 -4.58 -23.07
C VAL A 29 2.80 -4.16 -21.60
N ALA A 30 2.82 -2.84 -21.37
CA ALA A 30 2.45 -2.31 -20.07
C ALA A 30 1.13 -2.98 -19.69
N PRO A 31 0.98 -3.51 -18.47
CA PRO A 31 -0.33 -3.99 -18.04
C PRO A 31 -1.28 -2.80 -18.16
N SER A 32 -2.19 -2.90 -19.13
CA SER A 32 -3.31 -1.99 -19.21
C SER A 32 -4.15 -2.28 -17.97
N PHE A 33 -4.07 -1.42 -16.97
CA PHE A 33 -5.00 -1.39 -15.83
C PHE A 33 -6.38 -0.86 -16.26
N ALA A 34 -6.72 -0.92 -17.54
CA ALA A 34 -8.08 -0.67 -18.01
C ALA A 34 -8.98 -1.88 -17.73
N SER A 35 -9.18 -2.22 -16.45
CA SER A 35 -10.38 -2.93 -15.98
C SER A 35 -10.47 -3.04 -14.44
N ALA A 36 -9.81 -2.19 -13.66
CA ALA A 36 -10.40 -1.87 -12.36
C ALA A 36 -11.52 -0.87 -12.67
N SER A 37 -12.66 -1.37 -13.14
CA SER A 37 -13.88 -0.59 -13.17
C SER A 37 -14.03 0.00 -11.78
N VAL A 38 -14.13 1.32 -11.69
CA VAL A 38 -14.68 2.01 -10.53
C VAL A 38 -15.83 1.14 -10.04
N PRO A 39 -15.82 0.64 -8.79
CA PRO A 39 -16.90 -0.22 -8.31
C PRO A 39 -18.21 0.49 -8.61
N GLU A 40 -19.22 -0.24 -9.06
CA GLU A 40 -20.59 0.28 -9.28
C GLU A 40 -21.07 1.14 -8.09
N GLU A 41 -20.50 0.88 -6.91
CA GLU A 41 -20.63 1.55 -5.63
C GLU A 41 -20.12 3.02 -5.58
N ALA A 42 -19.20 3.48 -6.43
CA ALA A 42 -18.75 4.88 -6.40
C ALA A 42 -19.86 5.86 -6.79
N HIS A 43 -20.76 5.44 -7.70
CA HIS A 43 -21.96 6.21 -8.01
C HIS A 43 -22.89 6.34 -6.80
N ALA A 44 -22.84 5.39 -5.85
CA ALA A 44 -23.63 5.44 -4.63
C ALA A 44 -23.21 6.59 -3.69
N CYS A 45 -22.02 7.17 -3.89
CA CYS A 45 -21.56 8.36 -3.16
C CYS A 45 -21.91 9.69 -3.83
N THR A 46 -22.51 9.69 -5.03
CA THR A 46 -22.74 10.92 -5.80
C THR A 46 -23.58 11.94 -5.02
N GLY A 47 -23.02 13.13 -4.79
CA GLY A 47 -23.72 14.25 -4.17
C GLY A 47 -23.78 14.20 -2.64
N ILE A 48 -23.15 13.22 -1.99
CA ILE A 48 -23.16 13.08 -0.53
C ILE A 48 -22.45 14.26 0.13
N LEU A 49 -21.37 14.78 -0.46
CA LEU A 49 -20.72 16.00 0.04
C LEU A 49 -21.63 17.25 0.08
N GLN A 50 -22.78 17.23 -0.60
CA GLN A 50 -23.76 18.33 -0.59
C GLN A 50 -24.88 18.15 0.45
N ASN A 51 -25.00 16.98 1.08
CA ASN A 51 -26.01 16.67 2.08
C ASN A 51 -25.35 16.34 3.43
N SER A 52 -25.38 17.27 4.38
CA SER A 52 -24.69 17.13 5.67
C SER A 52 -25.19 15.94 6.51
N GLY A 53 -26.49 15.62 6.47
CA GLY A 53 -27.05 14.49 7.21
C GLY A 53 -26.61 13.14 6.66
N THR A 54 -26.69 12.96 5.34
CA THR A 54 -26.20 11.74 4.67
C THR A 54 -24.68 11.62 4.79
N LEU A 55 -23.95 12.73 4.67
CA LEU A 55 -22.50 12.77 4.88
C LEU A 55 -22.12 12.28 6.28
N GLN A 56 -22.76 12.82 7.31
CA GLN A 56 -22.52 12.40 8.69
C GLN A 56 -22.84 10.91 8.88
N ALA A 57 -23.95 10.42 8.33
CA ALA A 57 -24.34 9.01 8.40
C ALA A 57 -23.31 8.08 7.72
N VAL A 58 -22.83 8.44 6.54
CA VAL A 58 -21.80 7.67 5.81
C VAL A 58 -20.50 7.64 6.59
N LEU A 59 -19.95 8.81 6.92
CA LEU A 59 -18.61 8.90 7.49
C LEU A 59 -18.52 8.29 8.89
N THR A 60 -19.55 8.46 9.72
CA THR A 60 -19.62 7.82 11.05
C THR A 60 -19.76 6.30 10.97
N ALA A 61 -20.35 5.78 9.88
CA ALA A 61 -20.51 4.35 9.67
C ALA A 61 -19.24 3.63 9.20
N VAL A 62 -18.19 4.35 8.76
CA VAL A 62 -16.85 3.80 8.44
C VAL A 62 -16.08 3.53 9.75
N SER A 63 -16.71 2.79 10.66
CA SER A 63 -16.28 2.64 12.06
C SER A 63 -14.89 2.00 12.22
N ARG A 64 -14.45 1.23 11.23
CA ARG A 64 -13.10 0.62 11.18
C ARG A 64 -11.97 1.65 11.18
N TYR A 65 -12.22 2.85 10.65
CA TYR A 65 -11.22 3.93 10.53
C TYR A 65 -11.57 5.13 11.41
N LYS A 66 -12.45 4.96 12.41
CA LYS A 66 -13.01 6.05 13.24
C LYS A 66 -11.96 6.94 13.92
N THR A 67 -10.78 6.42 14.16
CA THR A 67 -9.65 7.05 14.87
C THR A 67 -8.44 7.28 13.98
N THR A 68 -8.55 6.95 12.70
CA THR A 68 -7.42 6.94 11.76
C THR A 68 -7.34 8.28 11.04
N TYR A 69 -6.14 8.85 10.99
CA TYR A 69 -5.81 10.02 10.18
C TYR A 69 -4.79 9.62 9.12
N VAL A 70 -4.77 10.36 8.01
CA VAL A 70 -3.88 10.11 6.88
C VAL A 70 -3.19 11.40 6.43
N LEU A 71 -1.94 11.27 6.01
CA LEU A 71 -1.29 12.23 5.14
C LEU A 71 -1.66 11.89 3.70
N LEU A 72 -2.44 12.77 3.07
CA LEU A 72 -2.83 12.69 1.67
C LEU A 72 -1.97 13.65 0.84
N TYR A 73 -1.33 13.17 -0.22
CA TYR A 73 -0.39 13.97 -1.01
C TYR A 73 -0.42 13.58 -2.48
N SER A 74 0.10 14.45 -3.35
CA SER A 74 0.14 14.19 -4.79
C SER A 74 1.36 13.35 -5.18
N ASP A 75 1.15 12.38 -6.06
CA ASP A 75 2.21 11.53 -6.63
C ASP A 75 3.22 12.34 -7.44
N ASP A 76 2.83 13.52 -7.93
CA ASP A 76 3.69 14.47 -8.64
C ASP A 76 4.84 15.02 -7.77
N LEU A 77 4.85 14.74 -6.46
CA LEU A 77 6.02 15.01 -5.61
C LEU A 77 7.26 14.21 -6.04
N GLY A 78 7.08 13.07 -6.71
CA GLY A 78 8.19 12.22 -7.16
C GLY A 78 8.86 11.42 -6.04
N PHE A 79 8.28 11.39 -4.85
CA PHE A 79 8.69 10.56 -3.72
C PHE A 79 7.47 10.18 -2.87
N SER A 80 7.60 9.08 -2.13
CA SER A 80 6.60 8.61 -1.16
C SER A 80 6.95 9.12 0.24
N ILE A 81 5.94 9.42 1.04
CA ILE A 81 6.08 9.80 2.44
C ILE A 81 5.76 8.56 3.28
N GLU A 82 6.75 7.98 3.94
CA GLU A 82 6.58 6.69 4.62
C GLU A 82 5.86 6.83 5.98
N SER A 83 6.01 7.97 6.65
CA SER A 83 5.35 8.25 7.93
C SER A 83 5.23 9.75 8.20
N ILE A 84 4.44 10.12 9.22
CA ILE A 84 4.27 11.52 9.63
C ILE A 84 5.52 12.10 10.32
N GLU A 85 6.45 11.26 10.72
CA GLU A 85 7.74 11.62 11.29
C GLU A 85 8.82 11.88 10.22
N ASP A 86 8.50 11.66 8.93
CA ASP A 86 9.45 11.86 7.85
C ASP A 86 9.94 13.33 7.83
N PRO A 87 11.27 13.57 7.94
CA PRO A 87 11.82 14.93 7.96
C PRO A 87 11.49 15.75 6.71
N ILE A 88 11.12 15.12 5.58
CA ILE A 88 10.69 15.84 4.38
C ILE A 88 9.49 16.76 4.66
N LEU A 89 8.62 16.37 5.59
CA LEU A 89 7.41 17.12 5.97
C LEU A 89 7.71 18.50 6.56
N LEU A 90 8.92 18.71 7.09
CA LEU A 90 9.37 20.03 7.55
C LEU A 90 9.47 21.05 6.40
N SER A 91 9.67 20.57 5.18
CA SER A 91 9.77 21.38 3.96
C SER A 91 8.46 21.52 3.19
N LEU A 92 7.49 20.65 3.45
CA LEU A 92 6.22 20.58 2.72
C LEU A 92 5.14 21.46 3.34
N ARG A 93 4.36 22.13 2.51
CA ARG A 93 3.16 22.87 2.93
C ARG A 93 2.05 21.86 3.19
N VAL A 94 1.68 21.68 4.46
CA VAL A 94 0.67 20.70 4.85
C VAL A 94 -0.63 21.41 5.20
N GLY A 95 -1.70 21.13 4.43
CA GLY A 95 -3.05 21.60 4.73
C GLY A 95 -3.63 20.88 5.94
N VAL A 96 -4.15 21.63 6.91
CA VAL A 96 -4.70 21.07 8.16
C VAL A 96 -6.01 21.78 8.53
N PRO A 97 -7.09 21.02 8.76
CA PRO A 97 -8.35 21.59 9.25
C PRO A 97 -8.23 22.06 10.71
N VAL A 98 -8.45 23.35 10.97
CA VAL A 98 -8.40 23.94 12.31
C VAL A 98 -9.56 23.47 13.17
N GLY A 99 -9.34 23.40 14.49
CA GLY A 99 -10.37 22.96 15.44
C GLY A 99 -10.72 21.48 15.33
N THR A 100 -9.90 20.68 14.64
CA THR A 100 -10.06 19.23 14.53
C THR A 100 -8.85 18.53 15.14
N PRO A 101 -8.93 17.22 15.48
CA PRO A 101 -7.78 16.49 15.99
C PRO A 101 -6.60 16.38 15.01
N ALA A 102 -6.81 16.64 13.72
CA ALA A 102 -5.70 16.81 12.76
C ALA A 102 -4.80 18.00 13.12
N ALA A 103 -5.37 19.08 13.67
CA ALA A 103 -4.60 20.23 14.15
C ALA A 103 -3.69 19.86 15.33
N ASP A 104 -4.19 19.03 16.24
CA ASP A 104 -3.43 18.56 17.41
C ASP A 104 -2.31 17.61 16.99
N LEU A 105 -2.58 16.69 16.05
CA LEU A 105 -1.56 15.82 15.45
C LEU A 105 -0.50 16.64 14.71
N ALA A 106 -0.89 17.63 13.90
CA ALA A 106 0.05 18.51 13.21
C ALA A 106 0.96 19.27 14.19
N GLN A 107 0.43 19.69 15.34
CA GLN A 107 1.22 20.31 16.40
C GLN A 107 2.16 19.31 17.07
N LYS A 108 1.67 18.12 17.43
CA LYS A 108 2.46 17.04 18.04
C LYS A 108 3.68 16.69 17.19
N TYR A 109 3.48 16.55 15.88
CA TYR A 109 4.52 16.19 14.92
C TYR A 109 5.29 17.39 14.33
N ARG A 110 5.02 18.60 14.83
CA ARG A 110 5.75 19.82 14.46
C ARG A 110 5.75 20.08 12.95
N LEU A 111 4.59 19.98 12.30
CA LEU A 111 4.44 20.34 10.89
C LEU A 111 4.59 21.87 10.73
N LEU A 112 5.83 22.31 10.48
CA LEU A 112 6.21 23.73 10.57
C LEU A 112 5.57 24.62 9.50
N ARG A 113 5.34 24.09 8.29
CA ARG A 113 4.75 24.83 7.16
C ARG A 113 3.26 24.49 7.00
N ARG A 114 2.54 24.54 8.12
CA ARG A 114 1.09 24.28 8.16
C ARG A 114 0.31 25.38 7.44
N VAL A 115 -0.68 24.97 6.65
CA VAL A 115 -1.68 25.84 6.02
C VAL A 115 -3.04 25.50 6.61
N ASP A 116 -3.65 26.48 7.26
CA ASP A 116 -4.89 26.29 8.00
C ASP A 116 -6.12 26.38 7.11
N TYR A 117 -7.02 25.42 7.26
CA TYR A 117 -8.33 25.40 6.60
C TYR A 117 -9.43 25.37 7.65
N PRO A 118 -10.58 26.04 7.44
CA PRO A 118 -11.75 25.85 8.28
C PRO A 118 -12.16 24.37 8.34
N GLY A 119 -12.64 23.90 9.49
CA GLY A 119 -13.15 22.53 9.66
C GLY A 119 -14.51 22.27 9.00
N THR A 120 -14.90 23.04 7.99
CA THR A 120 -16.18 22.88 7.28
C THR A 120 -16.01 22.03 6.03
N VAL A 121 -17.04 21.28 5.65
CA VAL A 121 -17.01 20.40 4.46
C VAL A 121 -16.56 21.14 3.19
N THR A 122 -17.03 22.37 2.97
CA THR A 122 -16.62 23.20 1.82
C THR A 122 -15.13 23.50 1.82
N ALA A 123 -14.58 23.87 2.99
CA ALA A 123 -13.14 24.12 3.12
C ALA A 123 -12.31 22.84 2.95
N LEU A 124 -12.83 21.69 3.38
CA LEU A 124 -12.17 20.39 3.20
C LEU A 124 -12.10 19.97 1.72
N ARG A 125 -13.13 20.27 0.91
CA ARG A 125 -13.04 20.12 -0.55
C ARG A 125 -11.96 21.04 -1.15
N GLN A 126 -11.81 22.25 -0.61
CA GLN A 126 -10.76 23.17 -1.03
C GLN A 126 -9.36 22.63 -0.69
N VAL A 127 -9.18 21.99 0.47
CA VAL A 127 -7.92 21.31 0.84
C VAL A 127 -7.50 20.35 -0.27
N LEU A 128 -8.39 19.44 -0.68
CA LEU A 128 -8.05 18.45 -1.71
C LEU A 128 -7.79 19.10 -3.07
N THR A 129 -8.60 20.10 -3.42
CA THR A 129 -8.39 20.91 -4.63
C THR A 129 -7.01 21.56 -4.65
N ASP A 130 -6.53 22.04 -3.50
CA ASP A 130 -5.23 22.69 -3.38
C ASP A 130 -4.07 21.68 -3.41
N VAL A 131 -4.25 20.45 -2.91
CA VAL A 131 -3.29 19.34 -3.10
C VAL A 131 -3.17 18.98 -4.59
N LEU A 132 -4.31 18.73 -5.27
CA LEU A 132 -4.36 18.35 -6.68
C LEU A 132 -3.76 19.43 -7.60
N ASN A 133 -3.95 20.71 -7.24
CA ASN A 133 -3.38 21.85 -7.96
C ASN A 133 -1.98 22.27 -7.46
N ARG A 134 -1.35 21.50 -6.57
CA ARG A 134 0.00 21.74 -6.03
C ARG A 134 0.17 23.10 -5.33
N LYS A 135 -0.93 23.69 -4.86
CA LYS A 135 -0.93 24.90 -4.01
C LYS A 135 -0.51 24.58 -2.58
N ILE A 136 -0.77 23.36 -2.13
CA ILE A 136 -0.16 22.74 -0.96
C ILE A 136 0.41 21.38 -1.38
N ASP A 137 1.31 20.83 -0.58
CA ASP A 137 2.08 19.65 -0.97
C ASP A 137 1.45 18.36 -0.42
N ALA A 138 0.85 18.45 0.77
CA ALA A 138 0.12 17.37 1.43
C ALA A 138 -1.04 17.94 2.27
N ALA A 139 -1.92 17.08 2.75
CA ALA A 139 -2.99 17.40 3.69
C ALA A 139 -3.09 16.33 4.78
N LEU A 140 -3.28 16.75 6.04
CA LEU A 140 -3.54 15.85 7.16
C LEU A 140 -5.04 15.81 7.45
N LEU A 141 -5.68 14.68 7.16
CA LEU A 141 -7.14 14.53 7.19
C LEU A 141 -7.58 13.28 7.96
N TRP A 142 -8.81 13.29 8.46
CA TRP A 142 -9.44 12.11 9.01
C TRP A 142 -9.74 11.11 7.89
N ALA A 143 -9.45 9.82 8.09
CA ALA A 143 -9.41 8.83 7.02
C ALA A 143 -10.75 8.66 6.28
N PRO A 144 -11.92 8.46 6.94
CA PRO A 144 -13.21 8.38 6.24
C PRO A 144 -13.49 9.57 5.33
N LEU A 145 -13.17 10.78 5.78
CA LEU A 145 -13.33 11.98 4.98
C LEU A 145 -12.38 11.99 3.78
N ALA A 146 -11.10 11.65 3.98
CA ALA A 146 -10.11 11.57 2.91
C ALA A 146 -10.54 10.57 1.82
N GLY A 147 -11.02 9.38 2.22
CA GLY A 147 -11.52 8.35 1.31
C GLY A 147 -12.69 8.85 0.46
N LEU A 148 -13.67 9.53 1.07
CA LEU A 148 -14.80 10.12 0.34
C LEU A 148 -14.35 11.22 -0.63
N LEU A 149 -13.45 12.10 -0.19
CA LEU A 149 -12.96 13.20 -1.02
C LEU A 149 -12.19 12.67 -2.25
N VAL A 150 -11.33 11.66 -2.07
CA VAL A 150 -10.62 11.01 -3.19
C VAL A 150 -11.59 10.35 -4.15
N LEU A 151 -12.60 9.64 -3.63
CA LEU A 151 -13.62 9.00 -4.44
C LEU A 151 -14.40 10.00 -5.32
N GLU A 152 -14.75 11.17 -4.79
CA GLU A 152 -15.52 12.18 -5.52
C GLU A 152 -14.66 13.11 -6.39
N MET A 153 -13.37 13.32 -6.07
CA MET A 153 -12.59 14.43 -6.64
C MET A 153 -11.29 14.03 -7.32
N ASP A 154 -10.82 12.79 -7.18
CA ASP A 154 -9.60 12.30 -7.85
C ASP A 154 -9.87 11.06 -8.72
N PRO A 155 -10.65 11.21 -9.81
CA PRO A 155 -10.93 10.10 -10.73
C PRO A 155 -9.69 9.63 -11.51
N ALA A 156 -8.59 10.39 -11.45
CA ALA A 156 -7.34 10.06 -12.13
C ALA A 156 -6.34 9.32 -11.23
N HIS A 157 -6.67 9.08 -9.95
CA HIS A 157 -5.83 8.37 -8.98
C HIS A 157 -4.40 8.94 -8.90
N ARG A 158 -4.29 10.26 -8.69
CA ARG A 158 -3.02 11.01 -8.67
C ARG A 158 -2.51 11.30 -7.25
N LEU A 159 -3.08 10.63 -6.27
CA LEU A 159 -2.86 10.86 -4.87
C LEU A 159 -2.38 9.59 -4.18
N SER A 160 -1.59 9.78 -3.13
CA SER A 160 -1.15 8.74 -2.22
C SER A 160 -1.61 9.07 -0.81
N MET A 161 -1.83 8.03 0.01
CA MET A 161 -2.17 8.16 1.42
C MET A 161 -1.19 7.40 2.30
N THR A 162 -0.75 8.05 3.38
CA THR A 162 0.04 7.42 4.44
C THR A 162 -0.71 7.51 5.75
N PRO A 163 -1.06 6.39 6.40
CA PRO A 163 -1.76 6.44 7.67
C PRO A 163 -0.86 6.95 8.79
N VAL A 164 -1.45 7.75 9.69
CA VAL A 164 -0.80 8.21 10.91
C VAL A 164 -0.97 7.14 11.98
N ALA A 165 0.14 6.73 12.59
CA ALA A 165 0.15 5.64 13.57
C ALA A 165 -0.57 6.01 14.88
N ASP A 166 -0.51 7.28 15.28
CA ASP A 166 -1.18 7.76 16.47
C ASP A 166 -2.70 7.89 16.26
N PRO A 167 -3.54 7.13 16.99
CA PRO A 167 -4.98 7.27 16.91
C PRO A 167 -5.41 8.60 17.54
N ALA A 168 -6.38 9.24 16.92
CA ALA A 168 -7.03 10.45 17.43
C ALA A 168 -8.55 10.34 17.26
N PRO A 169 -9.38 10.96 18.12
CA PRO A 169 -10.83 10.87 17.97
C PRO A 169 -11.30 11.42 16.60
N PRO A 170 -12.51 11.06 16.14
CA PRO A 170 -13.10 11.70 14.97
C PRO A 170 -13.33 13.20 15.23
N PRO A 171 -13.41 14.04 14.18
CA PRO A 171 -13.86 15.42 14.33
C PRO A 171 -15.21 15.48 15.04
N ALA A 172 -15.45 16.53 15.83
CA ALA A 172 -16.63 16.62 16.71
C ALA A 172 -17.96 16.46 15.96
N GLU A 173 -18.06 16.98 14.73
CA GLU A 173 -19.24 16.80 13.88
C GLU A 173 -19.50 15.33 13.46
N PHE A 174 -18.50 14.46 13.55
CA PHE A 174 -18.57 13.04 13.22
C PHE A 174 -18.34 12.14 14.43
N SER A 175 -18.47 12.64 15.66
CA SER A 175 -18.27 11.83 16.87
C SER A 175 -19.43 10.88 17.16
N SER A 176 -20.59 11.10 16.54
CA SER A 176 -21.77 10.26 16.71
C SER A 176 -22.58 10.24 15.42
N PRO A 177 -23.22 9.10 15.10
CA PRO A 177 -24.14 9.05 13.96
C PRO A 177 -25.27 10.07 14.18
N PRO A 178 -25.85 10.62 13.09
CA PRO A 178 -27.04 11.45 13.21
C PRO A 178 -28.14 10.65 13.92
N ALA A 179 -29.00 11.35 14.67
CA ALA A 179 -30.17 10.71 15.25
C ALA A 179 -30.94 9.97 14.15
N PRO A 180 -31.37 8.72 14.37
CA PRO A 180 -32.11 7.98 13.36
C PRO A 180 -33.34 8.80 12.98
N SER A 181 -33.39 9.30 11.75
CA SER A 181 -34.64 9.80 11.21
C SER A 181 -35.51 8.56 11.04
N ALA A 182 -36.42 8.32 12.00
CA ALA A 182 -37.40 7.24 11.92
C ALA A 182 -38.26 7.30 10.64
N ASP A 183 -38.22 8.42 9.91
CA ASP A 183 -39.03 8.71 8.72
C ASP A 183 -38.23 8.81 7.40
N GLY A 184 -36.94 8.42 7.39
CA GLY A 184 -36.14 8.43 6.16
C GLY A 184 -36.51 7.28 5.22
N PRO A 185 -36.63 7.49 3.89
CA PRO A 185 -36.91 6.40 2.97
C PRO A 185 -35.77 5.36 2.97
N PRO A 186 -36.07 4.05 2.94
CA PRO A 186 -35.07 2.97 3.03
C PRO A 186 -33.95 3.08 1.98
N SER A 187 -34.24 3.68 0.82
CA SER A 187 -33.26 3.93 -0.24
C SER A 187 -32.09 4.83 0.19
N VAL A 188 -32.29 5.76 1.13
CA VAL A 188 -31.23 6.65 1.63
C VAL A 188 -30.28 5.91 2.58
N ALA A 189 -30.82 5.03 3.43
CA ALA A 189 -30.02 4.20 4.31
C ALA A 189 -29.17 3.18 3.52
N GLU A 190 -29.75 2.57 2.48
CA GLU A 190 -29.04 1.68 1.57
C GLU A 190 -27.98 2.41 0.74
N ALA A 191 -28.27 3.62 0.25
CA ALA A 191 -27.27 4.44 -0.43
C ALA A 191 -26.11 4.83 0.49
N ALA A 192 -26.39 5.23 1.73
CA ALA A 192 -25.37 5.53 2.73
C ALA A 192 -24.52 4.29 3.07
N ALA A 193 -25.14 3.12 3.17
CA ALA A 193 -24.44 1.85 3.39
C ALA A 193 -23.49 1.52 2.22
N ARG A 194 -23.97 1.59 0.97
CA ARG A 194 -23.13 1.37 -0.21
C ARG A 194 -21.99 2.37 -0.31
N CYS A 195 -22.25 3.65 -0.02
CA CYS A 195 -21.18 4.65 -0.02
C CYS A 195 -20.16 4.42 1.09
N ARG A 196 -20.58 4.01 2.29
CA ARG A 196 -19.66 3.61 3.36
C ARG A 196 -18.73 2.48 2.88
N ASP A 197 -19.28 1.46 2.22
CA ASP A 197 -18.49 0.34 1.72
C ASP A 197 -17.50 0.80 0.64
N ALA A 198 -17.92 1.71 -0.26
CA ALA A 198 -17.04 2.31 -1.25
C ALA A 198 -15.89 3.13 -0.60
N VAL A 199 -16.19 3.96 0.41
CA VAL A 199 -15.18 4.74 1.15
C VAL A 199 -14.19 3.81 1.85
N GLN A 200 -14.67 2.74 2.48
CA GLN A 200 -13.80 1.73 3.08
C GLN A 200 -12.91 1.06 2.02
N GLY A 201 -13.47 0.68 0.87
CA GLY A 201 -12.73 0.09 -0.23
C GLY A 201 -11.62 1.00 -0.77
N VAL A 202 -11.89 2.30 -0.89
CA VAL A 202 -10.87 3.30 -1.27
C VAL A 202 -9.74 3.32 -0.25
N LEU A 203 -10.04 3.41 1.04
CA LEU A 203 -9.00 3.43 2.08
C LEU A 203 -8.12 2.18 2.03
N GLU A 204 -8.72 1.01 1.85
CA GLU A 204 -7.99 -0.27 1.72
C GLU A 204 -7.13 -0.31 0.45
N ALA A 205 -7.67 0.14 -0.69
CA ALA A 205 -6.96 0.19 -1.97
C ALA A 205 -5.76 1.15 -1.95
N TYR A 206 -5.87 2.25 -1.20
CA TYR A 206 -4.79 3.21 -0.98
C TYR A 206 -3.83 2.78 0.15
N GLY A 207 -3.98 1.54 0.66
CA GLY A 207 -3.06 0.97 1.64
C GLY A 207 -3.22 1.51 3.07
N VAL A 208 -4.29 2.28 3.35
CA VAL A 208 -4.57 2.84 4.67
C VAL A 208 -4.95 1.71 5.61
N ALA A 209 -4.15 1.53 6.67
CA ALA A 209 -4.50 0.64 7.77
C ALA A 209 -5.12 1.45 8.92
N PRO A 210 -6.08 0.89 9.67
CA PRO A 210 -6.56 1.50 10.91
C PRO A 210 -5.41 1.84 11.87
N ALA A 211 -5.42 3.03 12.46
CA ALA A 211 -4.38 3.50 13.38
C ALA A 211 -4.14 2.54 14.55
N GLU A 212 -5.20 1.87 15.03
CA GLU A 212 -5.13 0.80 16.02
C GLU A 212 -4.15 -0.31 15.66
N LEU A 213 -4.00 -0.64 14.38
CA LEU A 213 -3.09 -1.67 13.88
C LEU A 213 -1.66 -1.17 13.71
N LEU A 214 -1.47 0.15 13.74
CA LEU A 214 -0.19 0.82 13.53
C LEU A 214 0.49 1.19 14.83
N THR A 215 -0.29 1.35 15.92
CA THR A 215 0.31 1.54 17.24
C THR A 215 1.08 0.29 17.70
N PRO A 216 2.29 0.44 18.24
CA PRO A 216 3.07 -0.67 18.80
C PRO A 216 2.40 -1.39 19.99
N SER A 217 1.29 -0.86 20.53
CA SER A 217 0.78 -1.22 21.86
C SER A 217 -0.69 -1.67 21.90
N ASN A 218 -1.37 -1.92 20.77
CA ASN A 218 -2.78 -2.34 20.83
C ASN A 218 -2.92 -3.87 20.93
N PRO A 219 -3.44 -4.42 22.06
CA PRO A 219 -3.64 -5.86 22.23
C PRO A 219 -4.89 -6.40 21.49
N GLY A 220 -5.69 -5.54 20.84
CA GLY A 220 -7.07 -5.87 20.47
C GLY A 220 -7.34 -6.33 19.03
N THR A 221 -6.41 -6.18 18.08
CA THR A 221 -6.69 -6.49 16.67
C THR A 221 -5.42 -7.00 16.00
N GLY A 222 -5.23 -8.31 16.06
CA GLY A 222 -4.04 -8.99 15.55
C GLY A 222 -3.79 -8.70 14.08
N VAL A 223 -2.79 -7.86 13.83
CA VAL A 223 -1.47 -8.35 13.42
C VAL A 223 -0.43 -7.49 14.11
N ALA A 224 0.05 -7.92 15.28
CA ALA A 224 1.28 -7.37 15.81
C ALA A 224 2.35 -7.58 14.74
N VAL A 225 2.91 -6.50 14.20
CA VAL A 225 4.09 -6.57 13.34
C VAL A 225 5.22 -6.98 14.28
N PRO A 226 5.68 -8.24 14.27
CA PRO A 226 6.64 -8.64 15.27
C PRO A 226 7.96 -7.95 14.93
N SER A 227 8.54 -7.26 15.90
CA SER A 227 9.81 -6.54 15.70
C SER A 227 10.98 -7.51 15.52
N GLU A 228 10.88 -8.70 16.12
CA GLU A 228 11.89 -9.75 16.04
C GLU A 228 11.46 -10.89 15.12
N PRO A 229 12.40 -11.46 14.33
CA PRO A 229 12.11 -12.64 13.54
C PRO A 229 11.69 -13.81 14.45
N PRO A 230 10.72 -14.64 14.02
CA PRO A 230 10.39 -15.84 14.77
C PRO A 230 11.62 -16.76 14.89
N PRO A 231 11.72 -17.58 15.96
CA PRO A 231 12.71 -18.64 16.01
C PRO A 231 12.64 -19.49 14.74
N GLU A 232 13.80 -19.87 14.22
CA GLU A 232 13.84 -20.61 12.97
C GLU A 232 13.12 -21.96 13.12
N ASN A 233 12.20 -22.25 12.21
CA ASN A 233 11.41 -23.48 12.21
C ASN A 233 11.32 -24.04 10.80
N LEU A 234 11.95 -25.19 10.57
CA LEU A 234 12.00 -25.81 9.25
C LEU A 234 10.66 -26.43 8.84
N GLU A 235 9.83 -26.89 9.76
CA GLU A 235 8.49 -27.39 9.42
C GLU A 235 7.60 -26.26 8.91
N GLU A 236 7.69 -25.09 9.54
CA GLU A 236 7.04 -23.87 9.06
C GLU A 236 7.62 -23.40 7.73
N ALA A 237 8.94 -23.46 7.56
CA ALA A 237 9.56 -23.14 6.28
C ALA A 237 9.07 -24.07 5.16
N ARG A 238 8.82 -25.36 5.44
CA ARG A 238 8.23 -26.30 4.47
C ARG A 238 6.79 -25.90 4.12
N ARG A 239 5.96 -25.54 5.11
CA ARG A 239 4.60 -25.03 4.84
C ARG A 239 4.61 -23.68 4.09
N GLY A 240 5.59 -22.84 4.37
CA GLY A 240 5.80 -21.57 3.68
C GLY A 240 6.12 -21.71 2.20
N TRP A 241 6.60 -22.86 1.76
CA TRP A 241 6.78 -23.16 0.35
C TRP A 241 5.46 -23.07 -0.42
N ASP A 242 4.37 -23.66 0.08
CA ASP A 242 3.06 -23.65 -0.61
C ASP A 242 2.53 -22.21 -0.77
N VAL A 243 2.66 -21.40 0.28
CA VAL A 243 2.26 -19.98 0.25
C VAL A 243 3.14 -19.18 -0.71
N TYR A 244 4.44 -19.44 -0.72
CA TYR A 244 5.38 -18.78 -1.62
C TYR A 244 5.10 -19.08 -3.09
N GLN A 245 4.87 -20.35 -3.44
CA GLN A 245 4.57 -20.76 -4.82
C GLN A 245 3.27 -20.12 -5.33
N ALA A 246 2.23 -20.10 -4.49
CA ALA A 246 0.94 -19.54 -4.87
C ALA A 246 0.98 -18.01 -5.10
N ASN A 247 1.83 -17.27 -4.38
CA ASN A 247 1.72 -15.82 -4.29
C ASN A 247 2.96 -15.06 -4.79
N CYS A 248 4.17 -15.60 -4.63
CA CYS A 248 5.41 -14.84 -4.79
C CYS A 248 6.31 -15.33 -5.94
N GLU A 249 6.27 -16.63 -6.23
CA GLU A 249 7.16 -17.28 -7.21
C GLU A 249 7.11 -16.64 -8.59
N ARG A 250 5.92 -16.24 -9.06
CA ARG A 250 5.75 -15.67 -10.41
C ARG A 250 6.70 -14.50 -10.69
N CYS A 251 7.02 -13.71 -9.68
CA CYS A 251 7.88 -12.53 -9.81
C CYS A 251 9.29 -12.76 -9.25
N HIS A 252 9.39 -13.44 -8.11
CA HIS A 252 10.65 -13.66 -7.41
C HIS A 252 11.38 -14.95 -7.82
N GLY A 253 10.79 -15.70 -8.75
CA GLY A 253 11.30 -16.92 -9.37
C GLY A 253 11.11 -18.17 -8.51
N PRO A 254 11.27 -19.36 -9.10
CA PRO A 254 11.24 -20.60 -8.35
C PRO A 254 12.30 -20.56 -7.26
N ASP A 255 12.06 -21.23 -6.14
CA ASP A 255 13.07 -21.37 -5.10
C ASP A 255 13.57 -20.06 -4.47
N ALA A 256 12.82 -18.97 -4.64
CA ALA A 256 13.25 -17.60 -4.32
C ALA A 256 14.46 -17.09 -5.12
N ILE A 257 14.77 -17.74 -6.24
CA ILE A 257 15.84 -17.38 -7.18
C ILE A 257 15.25 -16.58 -8.32
N SER A 258 15.52 -15.28 -8.34
CA SER A 258 14.91 -14.41 -9.35
C SER A 258 15.52 -14.61 -10.74
N GLY A 259 14.65 -14.60 -11.75
CA GLY A 259 15.03 -14.49 -13.17
C GLY A 259 15.24 -13.06 -13.66
N GLY A 260 15.20 -12.05 -12.77
CA GLY A 260 15.43 -10.64 -13.10
C GLY A 260 14.19 -9.74 -13.09
N LEU A 261 12.98 -10.30 -12.95
CA LEU A 261 11.74 -9.53 -12.89
C LEU A 261 11.56 -8.78 -11.56
N ALA A 262 11.84 -9.45 -10.44
CA ALA A 262 11.88 -8.85 -9.11
C ALA A 262 13.21 -9.19 -8.42
N PRO A 263 13.55 -8.64 -7.24
CA PRO A 263 14.80 -9.01 -6.56
C PRO A 263 14.85 -10.48 -6.12
N ASP A 264 16.04 -11.10 -6.11
CA ASP A 264 16.27 -12.42 -5.50
C ASP A 264 16.06 -12.31 -3.98
N LEU A 265 15.07 -13.05 -3.46
CA LEU A 265 14.66 -12.89 -2.07
C LEU A 265 15.64 -13.53 -1.08
N ARG A 266 16.48 -14.47 -1.52
CA ARG A 266 17.53 -15.07 -0.67
C ARG A 266 18.59 -14.05 -0.30
N ASP A 267 18.81 -13.04 -1.15
CA ASP A 267 19.71 -11.93 -0.84
C ASP A 267 18.98 -10.80 -0.12
N ARG A 268 17.74 -10.48 -0.52
CA ARG A 268 16.97 -9.39 0.10
C ARG A 268 16.66 -9.65 1.56
N ILE A 269 16.30 -10.87 1.94
CA ILE A 269 15.94 -11.21 3.33
C ILE A 269 17.10 -11.06 4.32
N ARG A 270 18.34 -10.95 3.83
CA ARG A 270 19.52 -10.69 4.68
C ARG A 270 19.68 -9.21 5.02
N ARG A 271 19.03 -8.34 4.26
CA ARG A 271 19.15 -6.88 4.36
C ARG A 271 17.89 -6.21 4.92
N LEU A 272 16.84 -6.98 5.17
CA LEU A 272 15.59 -6.52 5.75
C LEU A 272 15.47 -7.07 7.17
N SER A 273 15.03 -6.22 8.10
CA SER A 273 14.47 -6.66 9.37
C SER A 273 13.18 -7.46 9.13
N TYR A 274 12.75 -8.22 10.14
CA TYR A 274 11.51 -8.97 10.04
C TYR A 274 10.29 -8.03 9.89
N ALA A 275 10.28 -6.93 10.64
CA ALA A 275 9.24 -5.91 10.53
C ALA A 275 9.18 -5.29 9.11
N GLU A 276 10.32 -4.94 8.52
CA GLU A 276 10.38 -4.40 7.15
C GLU A 276 9.92 -5.43 6.10
N PHE A 277 10.32 -6.70 6.25
CA PHE A 277 9.83 -7.78 5.39
C PHE A 277 8.31 -7.88 5.50
N PHE A 278 7.80 -7.95 6.72
CA PHE A 278 6.40 -8.15 7.02
C PHE A 278 5.54 -7.00 6.47
N GLN A 279 6.00 -5.76 6.65
CA GLN A 279 5.34 -4.58 6.08
C GLN A 279 5.44 -4.55 4.55
N THR A 280 6.61 -4.86 3.99
CA THR A 280 6.78 -4.89 2.52
C THR A 280 5.84 -5.91 1.87
N VAL A 281 5.64 -7.08 2.50
CA VAL A 281 4.69 -8.08 1.99
C VAL A 281 3.25 -7.58 2.11
N LEU A 282 2.85 -7.07 3.27
CA LEU A 282 1.47 -6.62 3.45
C LEU A 282 1.11 -5.40 2.59
N GLN A 283 2.00 -4.42 2.50
CA GLN A 283 1.76 -3.17 1.76
C GLN A 283 2.09 -3.28 0.27
N GLY A 284 2.94 -4.24 -0.11
CA GLY A 284 3.49 -4.30 -1.45
C GLY A 284 4.51 -3.19 -1.71
N ARG A 285 4.85 -3.05 -2.99
CA ARG A 285 5.60 -1.94 -3.58
C ARG A 285 4.95 -1.66 -4.93
N VAL A 286 3.75 -1.11 -4.88
CA VAL A 286 2.84 -0.99 -6.03
C VAL A 286 3.51 -0.19 -7.15
N GLU A 287 4.28 0.83 -6.80
CA GLU A 287 5.07 1.67 -7.70
C GLU A 287 6.17 0.89 -8.44
N LYS A 288 6.56 -0.27 -7.90
CA LYS A 288 7.54 -1.20 -8.48
C LYS A 288 6.91 -2.51 -8.96
N GLY A 289 5.58 -2.56 -9.04
CA GLY A 289 4.82 -3.72 -9.53
C GLY A 289 4.65 -4.88 -8.53
N MET A 290 5.02 -4.71 -7.26
CA MET A 290 4.72 -5.70 -6.21
C MET A 290 3.35 -5.38 -5.59
N PRO A 291 2.33 -6.25 -5.71
CA PRO A 291 1.01 -5.99 -5.16
C PRO A 291 1.02 -6.03 -3.63
N ALA A 292 0.06 -5.34 -3.02
CA ALA A 292 -0.21 -5.44 -1.58
C ALA A 292 -0.90 -6.79 -1.27
N TRP A 293 -0.45 -7.46 -0.20
CA TRP A 293 -1.03 -8.73 0.24
C TRP A 293 -1.92 -8.59 1.48
N ARG A 294 -2.06 -7.38 2.04
CA ARG A 294 -2.99 -7.10 3.13
C ARG A 294 -4.42 -7.44 2.72
N GLY A 295 -5.12 -8.17 3.58
CA GLY A 295 -6.49 -8.64 3.31
C GLY A 295 -6.55 -9.94 2.49
N ILE A 296 -5.45 -10.35 1.85
CA ILE A 296 -5.33 -11.63 1.12
C ILE A 296 -4.56 -12.65 1.96
N LEU A 297 -3.38 -12.28 2.45
CA LEU A 297 -2.54 -13.10 3.33
C LEU A 297 -2.75 -12.70 4.79
N LYS A 298 -2.82 -13.71 5.66
CA LYS A 298 -2.84 -13.52 7.12
C LYS A 298 -1.40 -13.35 7.64
N ALA A 299 -1.28 -12.86 8.88
CA ALA A 299 0.03 -12.71 9.53
C ALA A 299 0.84 -14.01 9.56
N ASP A 300 0.17 -15.13 9.85
CA ASP A 300 0.80 -16.44 9.85
C ASP A 300 1.29 -16.84 8.46
N ASP A 301 0.57 -16.51 7.39
CA ASP A 301 1.01 -16.81 6.02
C ASP A 301 2.30 -16.04 5.68
N VAL A 302 2.36 -14.75 6.03
CA VAL A 302 3.56 -13.92 5.84
C VAL A 302 4.74 -14.46 6.66
N ARG A 303 4.48 -14.91 7.89
CA ARG A 303 5.47 -15.55 8.76
C ARG A 303 5.99 -16.87 8.16
N LEU A 304 5.13 -17.70 7.59
CA LEU A 304 5.53 -18.94 6.91
C LEU A 304 6.41 -18.64 5.69
N VAL A 305 6.03 -17.64 4.88
CA VAL A 305 6.85 -17.19 3.73
C VAL A 305 8.21 -16.67 4.20
N TYR A 306 8.28 -15.94 5.32
CA TYR A 306 9.55 -15.52 5.91
C TYR A 306 10.43 -16.72 6.29
N GLN A 307 9.89 -17.71 7.00
CA GLN A 307 10.61 -18.93 7.38
C GLN A 307 11.16 -19.65 6.14
N TYR A 308 10.35 -19.77 5.09
CA TYR A 308 10.75 -20.38 3.82
C TYR A 308 11.94 -19.64 3.17
N ILE A 309 11.78 -18.35 2.90
CA ILE A 309 12.83 -17.55 2.25
C ILE A 309 14.10 -17.53 3.10
N ARG A 310 13.98 -17.46 4.44
CA ARG A 310 15.13 -17.44 5.34
C ARG A 310 15.88 -18.78 5.29
N ALA A 311 15.17 -19.90 5.33
CA ALA A 311 15.77 -21.22 5.21
C ALA A 311 16.41 -21.45 3.83
N ARG A 312 15.83 -20.89 2.75
CA ARG A 312 16.47 -20.86 1.42
C ARG A 312 17.73 -20.00 1.39
N SER A 313 17.68 -18.84 2.04
CA SER A 313 18.81 -17.91 2.15
C SER A 313 20.00 -18.49 2.91
N THR A 314 19.75 -19.30 3.94
CA THR A 314 20.80 -19.90 4.77
C THR A 314 21.22 -21.29 4.29
N GLY A 315 20.58 -21.82 3.23
CA GLY A 315 20.85 -23.15 2.70
C GLY A 315 20.29 -24.30 3.55
N ARG A 316 19.46 -24.01 4.55
CA ARG A 316 18.79 -25.03 5.39
C ARG A 316 17.62 -25.71 4.68
N LEU A 317 17.09 -25.10 3.62
CA LEU A 317 16.25 -25.75 2.62
C LEU A 317 16.90 -25.65 1.24
N GLY A 318 17.05 -26.78 0.57
CA GLY A 318 17.59 -26.87 -0.80
C GLY A 318 16.53 -26.62 -1.89
N PRO A 319 16.95 -26.50 -3.17
CA PRO A 319 16.08 -26.38 -4.34
C PRO A 319 14.96 -27.42 -4.45
N GLY A 320 13.83 -26.99 -5.01
CA GLY A 320 12.65 -27.81 -5.23
C GLY A 320 11.69 -27.88 -4.05
N ARG A 321 10.63 -28.69 -4.22
CA ARG A 321 9.60 -28.92 -3.20
C ARG A 321 10.22 -29.59 -1.98
N PRO A 322 10.11 -28.99 -0.78
CA PRO A 322 10.63 -29.60 0.44
C PRO A 322 9.90 -30.90 0.79
N SER A 323 10.67 -31.92 1.21
CA SER A 323 10.19 -33.19 1.77
C SER A 323 10.05 -33.13 3.29
#